data_AF-A0A345RGI3-F1
#
_entry.id   AF-A0A345RGI3-F1
#
_cell.length_a   1.000
_cell.length_b   1.000
_cell.length_c   1.000
_cell.angle_alpha   90.00
_cell.angle_beta   90.00
_cell.angle_gamma   90.00
#
_symmetry.space_group_name_H-M   'P 1'
#
loop_
_entity.id
_entity.type
_entity.pdbx_description
1 polymer ?
#
loop_
_entity_poly.entity_id
_entity_poly.type
_entity_poly.pdbx_seq_one_letter_code
_entity_poly.pdbx_strand_id
1 'polypeptide(L)'
;MTPVFVNARFLTQPLSGVQRYALEICRALDGLAAQRSVGPIVALYPARQKVVDPGWQNIELRRVQGGRGHFWEQTALWQASRTGRLISLCNSGPLRHDNQIVALQMPIFTPFPAHFHIHTGFFTAGCGPVWHGGPVD
;
A
#
# COMPACT_ATOMS: atom_id res chain seq x y z
N MET A 1 18.29 15.37 -4.23
CA MET A 1 17.57 14.07 -4.24
C MET A 1 16.11 14.33 -4.58
N THR A 2 15.49 13.47 -5.39
CA THR A 2 14.07 13.59 -5.77
C THR A 2 13.17 13.44 -4.52
N PRO A 3 12.16 14.30 -4.34
CA PRO A 3 11.22 14.16 -3.22
C PRO A 3 10.40 12.88 -3.34
N VAL A 4 10.09 12.28 -2.20
CA VAL A 4 9.22 11.10 -2.08
C VAL A 4 7.90 11.54 -1.46
N PHE A 5 6.81 11.16 -2.08
CA PHE A 5 5.46 11.38 -1.61
C PHE A 5 4.84 10.05 -1.18
N VAL A 6 4.09 10.05 -0.08
CA VAL A 6 3.34 8.88 0.38
C VAL A 6 1.85 9.20 0.32
N ASN A 7 1.05 8.32 -0.29
CA ASN A 7 -0.41 8.39 -0.19
C ASN A 7 -0.82 7.97 1.23
N ALA A 8 -1.06 8.96 2.10
CA ALA A 8 -1.41 8.77 3.49
C ALA A 8 -2.93 8.77 3.74
N ARG A 9 -3.74 8.56 2.69
CA ARG A 9 -5.20 8.39 2.84
C ARG A 9 -5.56 7.23 3.77
N PHE A 10 -4.69 6.24 3.92
CA PHE A 10 -4.92 5.13 4.85
C PHE A 10 -5.05 5.57 6.32
N LEU A 11 -4.49 6.72 6.70
CA LEU A 11 -4.63 7.30 8.05
C LEU A 11 -6.05 7.78 8.36
N THR A 12 -6.90 7.92 7.34
CA THR A 12 -8.30 8.36 7.50
C THR A 12 -9.28 7.20 7.63
N GLN A 13 -8.78 5.96 7.61
CA GLN A 13 -9.58 4.74 7.60
C GLN A 13 -9.43 4.00 8.94
N PRO A 14 -10.40 3.15 9.31
CA PRO A 14 -10.24 2.26 10.45
C PRO A 14 -8.97 1.41 10.33
N LEU A 15 -8.33 1.15 11.47
CA LEU A 15 -7.12 0.35 11.52
C LEU A 15 -7.41 -1.11 11.12
N SER A 16 -6.94 -1.53 9.95
CA SER A 16 -6.90 -2.95 9.55
C SER A 16 -5.46 -3.46 9.43
N GLY A 17 -5.28 -4.74 9.07
CA GLY A 17 -3.95 -5.31 8.80
C GLY A 17 -3.18 -4.54 7.73
N VAL A 18 -3.86 -4.07 6.68
CA VAL A 18 -3.24 -3.29 5.59
C VAL A 18 -2.78 -1.91 6.09
N GLN A 19 -3.59 -1.24 6.92
CA GLN A 19 -3.21 0.05 7.53
C GLN A 19 -2.05 -0.13 8.52
N ARG A 20 -2.02 -1.22 9.31
CA ARG A 20 -0.90 -1.55 10.19
C ARG A 20 0.40 -1.75 9.41
N TYR A 21 0.34 -2.54 8.33
CA TYR A 21 1.48 -2.70 7.42
C TYR A 21 1.97 -1.35 6.89
N ALA A 22 1.06 -0.50 6.40
CA ALA A 22 1.44 0.82 5.88
C ALA A 22 2.09 1.71 6.95
N LEU A 23 1.61 1.67 8.19
CA LEU A 23 2.21 2.38 9.32
C LEU A 23 3.64 1.91 9.61
N GLU A 24 3.89 0.59 9.64
CA GLU A 24 5.24 0.06 9.88
C GLU A 24 6.23 0.41 8.76
N ILE A 25 5.78 0.34 7.50
CA ILE A 25 6.62 0.77 6.37
C ILE A 25 6.95 2.26 6.49
N CYS A 26 5.98 3.12 6.83
CA CYS A 26 6.25 4.53 7.04
C CYS A 26 7.19 4.79 8.23
N ARG A 27 7.11 4.02 9.31
CA ARG A 27 8.06 4.12 10.43
C ARG A 27 9.49 3.77 10.01
N ALA A 28 9.65 2.72 9.21
CA ALA A 28 10.96 2.37 8.66
C ALA A 28 11.49 3.48 7.72
N LEU A 29 10.61 4.06 6.89
CA LEU A 29 10.96 5.21 6.04
C LEU A 29 11.35 6.44 6.85
N ASP A 30 10.70 6.70 7.98
CA ASP A 30 11.05 7.80 8.89
C ASP A 30 12.48 7.64 9.45
N GLY A 31 12.85 6.42 9.84
CA GLY A 31 14.21 6.11 10.28
C GLY A 31 15.26 6.27 9.17
N LEU A 32 14.94 5.90 7.94
CA LEU A 32 15.83 6.11 6.78
C LEU A 32 15.96 7.59 6.41
N ALA A 33 14.89 8.37 6.56
CA ALA A 33 14.91 9.81 6.36
C ALA A 33 15.79 10.51 7.41
N ALA A 34 15.76 10.05 8.67
CA ALA A 34 16.65 10.53 9.73
C ALA A 34 18.15 10.35 9.37
N GLN A 35 18.48 9.23 8.72
CA GLN A 35 19.83 8.92 8.26
C GLN A 35 20.25 9.66 6.98
N ARG A 36 19.35 10.49 6.40
CA ARG A 36 19.53 11.17 5.11
C ARG A 36 19.87 10.24 3.95
N SER A 37 19.49 8.96 4.07
CA SER A 37 19.71 7.94 3.03
C SER A 37 18.72 8.08 1.87
N VAL A 38 17.64 8.84 2.07
CA VAL A 38 16.58 9.11 1.10
C VAL A 38 16.31 10.61 1.01
N GLY A 39 15.70 11.05 -0.09
CA GLY A 39 15.22 12.42 -0.25
C GLY A 39 14.11 12.79 0.74
N PRO A 40 13.68 14.07 0.79
CA PRO A 40 12.62 14.50 1.68
C PRO A 40 11.32 13.72 1.42
N ILE A 41 10.67 13.28 2.49
CA ILE A 41 9.45 12.48 2.44
C ILE A 41 8.26 13.32 2.92
N VAL A 42 7.20 13.37 2.11
CA VAL A 42 5.95 14.06 2.44
C VAL A 42 4.76 13.11 2.31
N ALA A 43 4.07 12.88 3.42
CA ALA A 43 2.85 12.09 3.50
C ALA A 43 1.62 12.96 3.21
N LEU A 44 0.88 12.64 2.15
CA LEU A 44 -0.25 13.43 1.66
C LEU A 44 -1.58 12.79 2.08
N TYR A 45 -2.44 13.55 2.75
CA TYR A 45 -3.76 13.07 3.18
C TYR A 45 -4.88 14.07 2.80
N PRO A 46 -6.11 13.58 2.59
CA PRO A 46 -7.21 14.43 2.14
C PRO A 46 -7.70 15.35 3.25
N ALA A 47 -7.89 16.62 2.90
CA ALA A 47 -8.25 17.64 3.88
C ALA A 47 -9.56 17.39 4.62
N ARG A 48 -10.53 16.73 3.99
CA ARG A 48 -11.88 16.59 4.54
C ARG A 48 -12.02 15.51 5.62
N GLN A 49 -10.95 14.78 5.94
CA GLN A 49 -10.99 13.71 6.94
C GLN A 49 -10.06 14.04 8.12
N LYS A 50 -10.47 13.62 9.31
CA LYS A 50 -9.58 13.58 10.48
C LYS A 50 -8.59 12.44 10.27
N VAL A 51 -7.34 12.69 10.64
CA VAL A 51 -6.25 11.70 10.66
C VAL A 51 -5.76 11.56 12.08
N VAL A 52 -5.43 10.33 12.46
CA VAL A 52 -4.66 10.07 13.66
C VAL A 52 -3.20 10.33 13.31
N ASP A 53 -2.55 11.23 14.06
CA ASP A 53 -1.14 11.52 13.87
C ASP A 53 -0.30 10.29 14.24
N PRO A 54 0.48 9.73 13.30
CA PRO A 54 1.33 8.58 13.55
C PRO A 54 2.62 8.91 14.34
N GLY A 55 2.92 10.20 14.58
CA GLY A 55 4.08 10.63 15.37
C GLY A 55 5.43 10.50 14.65
N TRP A 56 5.42 10.64 13.32
CA TRP A 56 6.66 10.64 12.51
C TRP A 56 7.47 11.91 12.76
N GLN A 57 8.80 11.79 12.79
CA GLN A 57 9.69 12.92 13.10
C GLN A 57 10.34 13.53 11.85
N ASN A 58 10.51 12.74 10.80
CA ASN A 58 11.26 13.06 9.59
C ASN A 58 10.37 13.05 8.33
N ILE A 59 9.18 12.46 8.43
CA ILE A 59 8.15 12.51 7.38
C ILE A 59 7.21 13.70 7.65
N GLU A 60 7.16 14.64 6.71
CA GLU A 60 6.19 15.75 6.77
C GLU A 60 4.78 15.24 6.51
N LEU A 61 3.84 15.47 7.44
CA LEU A 61 2.43 15.18 7.21
C LEU A 61 1.73 16.41 6.62
N ARG A 62 1.34 16.32 5.34
CA ARG A 62 0.78 17.45 4.59
C ARG A 62 -0.66 17.21 4.13
N ARG A 63 -1.53 18.14 4.52
CA ARG A 63 -2.95 18.15 4.16
C ARG A 63 -3.16 18.66 2.73
N VAL A 64 -3.91 17.93 1.90
CA VAL A 64 -4.19 18.32 0.50
C VAL A 64 -5.69 18.53 0.28
N GLN A 65 -6.04 19.70 -0.26
CA GLN A 65 -7.41 20.06 -0.62
C GLN A 65 -7.83 19.43 -1.96
N GLY A 66 -9.13 19.20 -2.13
CA GLY A 66 -9.74 18.88 -3.44
C GLY A 66 -10.31 17.46 -3.56
N GLY A 67 -11.58 17.32 -3.91
CA GLY A 67 -12.19 16.00 -4.15
C GLY A 67 -12.44 15.15 -2.90
N ARG A 68 -12.89 13.90 -3.12
CA ARG A 68 -13.15 12.86 -2.11
C ARG A 68 -12.85 11.47 -2.69
N GLY A 69 -12.52 10.50 -1.85
CA GLY A 69 -12.32 9.10 -2.27
C GLY A 69 -11.35 8.96 -3.44
N HIS A 70 -11.70 8.15 -4.43
CA HIS A 70 -10.88 7.96 -5.63
C HIS A 70 -10.73 9.23 -6.47
N PHE A 71 -11.71 10.13 -6.46
CA PHE A 71 -11.57 11.39 -7.19
C PHE A 71 -10.44 12.26 -6.61
N TRP A 72 -10.26 12.27 -5.28
CA TRP A 72 -9.10 12.92 -4.64
C TRP A 72 -7.78 12.25 -5.07
N GLU A 73 -7.73 10.92 -5.12
CA GLU A 73 -6.53 10.18 -5.53
C GLU A 73 -6.14 10.47 -6.99
N GLN A 74 -7.12 10.52 -7.91
CA GLN A 74 -6.84 10.74 -9.33
C GLN A 74 -6.51 12.20 -9.68
N THR A 75 -6.90 13.16 -8.85
CA THR A 75 -6.73 14.60 -9.13
C THR A 75 -5.77 15.29 -8.16
N ALA A 76 -6.24 15.55 -6.93
CA ALA A 76 -5.52 16.32 -5.93
C ALA A 76 -4.20 15.65 -5.51
N LEU A 77 -4.22 14.34 -5.29
CA LEU A 77 -3.00 13.59 -4.96
C LEU A 77 -2.00 13.62 -6.12
N TRP A 78 -2.45 13.31 -7.33
CA TRP A 78 -1.60 13.37 -8.54
C TRP A 78 -0.94 14.74 -8.69
N GLN A 79 -1.72 15.82 -8.60
CA GLN A 79 -1.20 17.17 -8.75
C GLN A 79 -0.18 17.53 -7.65
N ALA A 80 -0.42 17.09 -6.41
CA ALA A 80 0.44 17.36 -5.27
C ALA A 80 1.74 16.53 -5.27
N SER A 81 1.80 15.39 -5.98
CA SER A 81 2.96 14.50 -6.02
C SER A 81 3.72 14.50 -7.35
N ARG A 82 3.23 15.21 -8.38
CA ARG A 82 3.75 15.17 -9.77
C ARG A 82 5.24 15.46 -9.95
N THR A 83 5.91 16.07 -8.97
CA THR A 83 7.33 16.45 -9.03
C THR A 83 8.27 15.42 -8.39
N GLY A 84 7.73 14.29 -7.91
CA GLY A 84 8.50 13.31 -7.17
C GLY A 84 8.06 11.87 -7.41
N ARG A 85 8.52 10.98 -6.52
CA ARG A 85 8.11 9.57 -6.51
C ARG A 85 6.93 9.38 -5.58
N LEU A 86 5.85 8.76 -6.03
CA LEU A 86 4.69 8.50 -5.18
C LEU A 86 4.66 7.04 -4.70
N ILE A 87 4.51 6.83 -3.40
CA ILE A 87 4.35 5.51 -2.78
C ILE A 87 2.92 5.38 -2.30
N SER A 88 2.20 4.37 -2.80
CA SER A 88 0.83 4.04 -2.39
C SER A 88 0.81 2.64 -1.78
N LEU A 89 0.71 2.57 -0.45
CA LEU A 89 0.84 1.31 0.31
C LEU A 89 -0.49 0.53 0.45
N CYS A 90 -1.62 1.20 0.20
CA CYS A 90 -2.96 0.65 0.45
C CYS A 90 -3.82 0.63 -0.82
N ASN A 91 -3.32 -0.06 -1.85
CA ASN A 91 -4.10 -0.59 -2.97
C ASN A 91 -4.65 0.39 -4.03
N SER A 92 -4.31 1.68 -4.00
CA SER A 92 -4.68 2.61 -5.10
C SER A 92 -3.72 3.79 -5.21
N GLY A 93 -3.20 4.00 -6.43
CA GLY A 93 -2.43 5.19 -6.83
C GLY A 93 -3.08 5.88 -8.04
N PRO A 94 -2.73 7.14 -8.34
CA PRO A 94 -3.23 7.84 -9.51
C PRO A 94 -2.77 7.15 -10.79
N LEU A 95 -3.68 6.90 -11.75
CA LEU A 95 -3.35 6.19 -12.99
C LEU A 95 -2.33 6.96 -13.86
N ARG A 96 -2.34 8.30 -13.77
CA ARG A 96 -1.45 9.19 -14.53
C ARG A 96 -0.09 9.47 -13.86
N HIS A 97 0.28 8.70 -12.84
CA HIS A 97 1.55 8.91 -12.14
C HIS A 97 2.62 7.92 -12.65
N ASP A 98 3.52 8.41 -13.49
CA ASP A 98 4.50 7.58 -14.20
C ASP A 98 5.60 7.00 -13.28
N ASN A 99 5.83 7.64 -12.13
CA ASN A 99 6.89 7.28 -11.19
C ASN A 99 6.31 6.93 -9.81
N GLN A 100 5.53 5.84 -9.74
CA GLN A 100 4.89 5.39 -8.51
C GLN A 100 5.19 3.94 -8.16
N ILE A 101 5.22 3.64 -6.86
CA ILE A 101 5.24 2.28 -6.32
C ILE A 101 3.89 2.05 -5.67
N VAL A 102 3.12 1.10 -6.20
CA VAL A 102 1.83 0.69 -5.63
C VAL A 102 1.99 -0.68 -5.00
N ALA A 103 1.82 -0.77 -3.69
CA ALA A 103 1.67 -2.04 -3.01
C ALA A 103 0.21 -2.47 -3.12
N LEU A 104 -0.04 -3.48 -3.96
CA LEU A 104 -1.32 -4.16 -4.03
C LEU A 104 -1.32 -5.23 -2.92
N GLN A 105 -2.16 -5.04 -1.91
CA GLN A 105 -2.36 -6.03 -0.84
C GLN A 105 -3.80 -6.52 -0.88
N MET A 106 -3.97 -7.83 -1.01
CA MET A 106 -5.26 -8.49 -0.88
C MET A 106 -5.52 -8.76 0.60
N PRO A 107 -6.60 -8.22 1.21
CA PRO A 107 -6.98 -8.62 2.55
C PRO A 107 -7.39 -10.10 2.53
N ILE A 108 -6.65 -10.97 3.22
CA ILE A 108 -7.12 -12.31 3.58
C ILE A 108 -8.18 -12.13 4.67
N PHE A 109 -9.44 -11.92 4.28
CA PHE A 109 -10.58 -12.03 5.19
C PHE A 109 -11.84 -12.43 4.40
N THR A 110 -11.84 -13.68 3.97
CA THR A 110 -13.05 -14.45 3.71
C THR A 110 -12.83 -15.81 4.36
N PRO A 111 -13.75 -16.35 5.19
CA PRO A 111 -13.76 -17.78 5.39
C PRO A 111 -13.97 -18.39 4.00
N PHE A 112 -12.95 -19.07 3.51
CA PHE A 112 -13.03 -19.83 2.27
C PHE A 112 -14.27 -20.73 2.36
N PRO A 113 -15.28 -20.62 1.47
CA PRO A 113 -16.20 -21.73 1.30
C PRO A 113 -15.37 -22.97 0.95
N ALA A 114 -15.63 -24.09 1.62
CA ALA A 114 -14.82 -25.30 1.72
C ALA A 114 -14.62 -26.11 0.41
N HIS A 115 -14.56 -25.45 -0.74
CA HIS A 115 -14.41 -26.06 -2.06
C HIS A 115 -13.35 -25.34 -2.88
N PHE A 116 -12.12 -25.29 -2.37
CA PHE A 116 -10.96 -25.07 -3.23
C PHE A 116 -9.85 -26.02 -2.79
N HIS A 117 -9.70 -27.11 -3.56
CA HIS A 117 -8.55 -27.98 -3.44
C HIS A 117 -7.30 -27.19 -3.86
N ILE A 118 -6.39 -26.97 -2.91
CA ILE A 118 -5.06 -26.45 -3.21
C ILE A 118 -4.34 -27.54 -4.00
N HIS A 119 -4.28 -27.39 -5.32
CA HIS A 119 -3.31 -28.13 -6.10
C HIS A 119 -1.98 -27.39 -5.94
N THR A 120 -1.17 -27.83 -4.98
CA THR A 120 0.22 -27.39 -4.85
C THR A 120 0.99 -27.92 -6.06
N GLY A 121 0.99 -27.16 -7.15
CA GLY A 121 1.73 -27.45 -8.36
C GLY A 121 3.00 -26.61 -8.39
N PHE A 122 4.08 -27.12 -7.79
CA PHE A 122 5.43 -26.73 -8.17
C PHE A 122 5.60 -27.15 -9.64
N PHE A 123 5.64 -26.19 -10.56
CA PHE A 123 5.93 -26.46 -11.96
C PHE A 123 7.44 -26.65 -12.12
N THR A 124 7.95 -27.83 -11.75
CA THR A 124 9.19 -28.37 -12.32
C THR A 124 8.82 -29.12 -13.59
N ALA A 125 9.45 -28.72 -14.69
CA ALA A 125 9.34 -29.43 -15.96
C ALA A 125 9.70 -30.92 -15.82
N GLY A 126 8.89 -31.78 -16.42
CA GLY A 126 9.20 -33.19 -16.68
C GLY A 126 8.44 -34.18 -15.80
N CYS A 127 7.58 -34.97 -16.48
CA CYS A 127 6.87 -36.17 -16.02
C CYS A 127 5.59 -35.94 -15.21
N GLY A 128 4.45 -36.26 -15.83
CA GLY A 128 3.10 -36.10 -15.27
C GLY A 128 2.77 -37.10 -14.15
N PRO A 129 1.80 -36.79 -13.26
CA PRO A 129 1.50 -37.65 -12.13
C PRO A 129 0.39 -38.66 -12.43
N VAL A 130 0.68 -39.92 -12.13
CA VAL A 130 -0.29 -41.01 -11.94
C VAL A 130 -0.91 -40.84 -10.55
N TRP A 131 -2.24 -40.88 -10.48
CA TRP A 131 -3.01 -40.79 -9.24
C TRP A 131 -3.42 -42.18 -8.73
N HIS A 132 -3.11 -42.48 -7.47
CA HIS A 132 -3.81 -43.51 -6.69
C HIS A 132 -4.30 -42.90 -5.39
N GLY A 133 -5.62 -42.68 -5.30
CA GLY A 133 -6.32 -42.28 -4.08
C GLY A 133 -7.14 -43.44 -3.54
N GLY A 134 -7.00 -43.72 -2.25
CA GLY A 134 -7.94 -44.52 -1.46
C GLY A 134 -8.26 -43.75 -0.17
N PRO A 135 -9.53 -43.70 0.27
CA PRO A 135 -9.93 -42.96 1.46
C PRO A 135 -9.54 -43.73 2.74
N VAL A 136 -9.19 -42.99 3.79
CA VAL A 136 -8.99 -43.51 5.15
C VAL A 136 -10.11 -42.92 6.02
N ASP A 137 -10.86 -43.80 6.68
CA ASP A 137 -11.87 -43.48 7.70
C ASP A 137 -11.27 -42.78 8.93
#